data_AF-A0A543CJ63-F1
#
_entry.id   AF-A0A543CJ63-F1
#
_cell.length_a   1.000
_cell.length_b   1.000
_cell.length_c   1.000
_cell.angle_alpha   90.00
_cell.angle_beta   90.00
_cell.angle_gamma   90.00
#
_symmetry.space_group_name_H-M   'P 1'
#
loop_
_entity.id
_entity.type
_entity.pdbx_description
1 polymer ?
#
loop_
_entity_poly.entity_id
_entity_poly.type
_entity_poly.pdbx_seq_one_letter_code
_entity_poly.pdbx_strand_id
1 'polypeptide(L)'
;MPAIPDSIREAGRLAPDHWLGMVDPAWTGEGTPPGWALVGQWRSSPEGEIVEWRDNKEYRPSPSALGWPEPADDVDAAVQLAASGYGPGEAVTDALAALPEAAVFVTPEGDLLPATAPDGTTRVIPVFTSPGYLHAAGRLAFTLMSVRELAERIPADHLVYLNPSAPVSMTVETGMLREALERVPESTPGEGRDAAPRPATVSGNVPAAAETT
;
A
#
# COMPACT_ATOMS: atom_id res chain seq x y z
N MET A 1 19.41 -24.77 -8.96
CA MET A 1 18.98 -24.12 -10.22
C MET A 1 17.46 -24.11 -10.25
N PRO A 2 16.83 -22.95 -10.50
CA PRO A 2 15.37 -22.86 -10.62
C PRO A 2 14.83 -23.70 -11.78
N ALA A 3 13.53 -24.00 -11.75
CA ALA A 3 12.87 -24.65 -12.88
C ALA A 3 13.01 -23.79 -14.13
N ILE A 4 13.44 -24.42 -15.24
CA ILE A 4 13.70 -23.72 -16.50
C ILE A 4 12.38 -23.66 -17.29
N PRO A 5 11.82 -22.46 -17.55
CA PRO A 5 10.63 -22.31 -18.40
C PRO A 5 10.88 -22.76 -19.83
N ASP A 6 9.84 -23.23 -20.53
CA ASP A 6 9.99 -23.65 -21.94
C ASP A 6 10.47 -22.52 -22.85
N SER A 7 10.00 -21.30 -22.63
CA SER A 7 10.47 -20.10 -23.36
C SER A 7 11.98 -19.87 -23.20
N ILE A 8 12.55 -20.19 -22.03
CA ILE A 8 13.99 -20.07 -21.80
C ILE A 8 14.76 -21.21 -22.49
N ARG A 9 14.19 -22.42 -22.54
CA ARG A 9 14.78 -23.53 -23.31
C ARG A 9 14.83 -23.20 -24.81
N GLU A 10 13.75 -22.63 -25.34
CA GLU A 10 13.67 -22.19 -26.73
C GLU A 10 14.67 -21.06 -27.00
N ALA A 11 14.74 -20.06 -26.11
CA ALA A 11 15.72 -18.98 -26.20
C ALA A 11 17.16 -19.50 -26.16
N GLY A 12 17.46 -20.54 -25.36
CA GLY A 12 18.77 -21.18 -25.33
C GLY A 12 19.19 -21.77 -26.69
N ARG A 13 18.25 -22.41 -27.40
CA ARG A 13 18.48 -22.94 -28.76
C ARG A 13 18.70 -21.84 -29.79
N LEU A 14 18.05 -20.69 -29.61
CA LEU A 14 18.17 -19.53 -30.50
C LEU A 14 19.44 -18.72 -30.22
N ALA A 15 19.94 -18.74 -28.99
CA ALA A 15 21.13 -18.01 -28.54
C ALA A 15 22.09 -18.95 -27.78
N PRO A 16 22.86 -19.80 -28.49
CA PRO A 16 23.86 -20.66 -27.87
C PRO A 16 25.03 -19.84 -27.30
N ASP A 17 25.68 -20.38 -26.26
CA ASP A 17 26.76 -19.74 -25.50
C ASP A 17 26.43 -18.31 -25.00
N HIS A 18 25.18 -18.11 -24.56
CA HIS A 18 24.65 -16.82 -24.14
C HIS A 18 24.07 -16.84 -22.72
N TRP A 19 23.97 -15.66 -22.10
CA TRP A 19 23.27 -15.48 -20.83
C TRP A 19 21.87 -14.94 -21.07
N LEU A 20 20.86 -15.65 -20.58
CA LEU A 20 19.44 -15.34 -20.72
C LEU A 20 18.90 -14.82 -19.38
N GLY A 21 18.57 -13.53 -19.34
CA GLY A 21 18.08 -12.88 -18.14
C GLY A 21 16.61 -13.19 -17.83
N MET A 22 16.34 -13.43 -16.55
CA MET A 22 14.99 -13.46 -15.99
C MET A 22 14.67 -12.08 -15.43
N VAL A 23 13.67 -11.41 -16.00
CA VAL A 23 13.19 -10.10 -15.54
C VAL A 23 12.08 -10.31 -14.51
N ASP A 24 12.06 -9.47 -13.47
CA ASP A 24 10.93 -9.41 -12.55
C ASP A 24 9.67 -8.95 -13.31
N PRO A 25 8.55 -9.69 -13.25
CA PRO A 25 7.32 -9.33 -13.97
C PRO A 25 6.74 -7.97 -13.61
N ALA A 26 7.07 -7.41 -12.45
CA ALA A 26 6.61 -6.09 -12.04
C ALA A 26 7.36 -4.94 -12.74
N TRP A 27 8.46 -5.20 -13.44
CA TRP A 27 9.15 -4.17 -14.22
C TRP A 27 8.42 -3.91 -15.54
N THR A 28 7.95 -2.68 -15.74
CA THR A 28 7.12 -2.25 -16.88
C THR A 28 7.82 -1.23 -17.81
N GLY A 29 9.13 -1.02 -17.63
CA GLY A 29 9.89 -0.06 -18.42
C GLY A 29 10.05 -0.48 -19.90
N GLU A 30 10.42 0.49 -20.74
CA GLU A 30 10.76 0.23 -22.14
C GLU A 30 12.25 -0.12 -22.29
N GLY A 31 12.57 -0.94 -23.30
CA GLY A 31 13.95 -1.27 -23.67
C GLY A 31 14.59 -2.36 -22.81
N THR A 32 15.90 -2.26 -22.58
CA THR A 32 16.64 -3.26 -21.79
C THR A 32 16.38 -3.04 -20.30
N PRO A 33 15.92 -4.07 -19.56
CA PRO A 33 15.74 -3.97 -18.13
C PRO A 33 17.03 -3.56 -17.42
N PRO A 34 16.95 -2.65 -16.43
CA PRO A 34 18.11 -2.32 -15.62
C PRO A 34 18.56 -3.54 -14.81
N GLY A 35 19.84 -3.56 -14.44
CA GLY A 35 20.43 -4.69 -13.70
C GLY A 35 19.65 -5.07 -12.45
N TRP A 36 19.11 -4.10 -11.70
CA TRP A 36 18.35 -4.37 -10.48
C TRP A 36 16.99 -5.05 -10.71
N ALA A 37 16.44 -5.02 -11.93
CA ALA A 37 15.16 -5.66 -12.28
C ALA A 37 15.33 -7.11 -12.75
N LEU A 38 16.57 -7.59 -12.88
CA LEU A 38 16.85 -8.98 -13.22
C LEU A 38 16.88 -9.83 -11.95
N VAL A 39 16.09 -10.89 -11.91
CA VAL A 39 16.13 -11.90 -10.83
C VAL A 39 17.44 -12.67 -10.88
N GLY A 40 17.89 -13.00 -12.09
CA GLY A 40 19.12 -13.76 -12.36
C GLY A 40 19.22 -14.14 -13.83
N GLN A 41 20.16 -15.00 -14.17
CA GLN A 41 20.45 -15.36 -15.55
C GLN A 41 20.75 -16.85 -15.70
N TRP A 42 20.24 -17.45 -16.77
CA TRP A 42 20.64 -18.79 -17.22
C TRP A 42 21.74 -18.70 -18.26
N ARG A 43 22.66 -19.67 -18.30
CA ARG A 43 23.65 -19.82 -19.38
C ARG A 43 23.23 -20.95 -20.32
N SER A 44 23.21 -20.69 -21.62
CA SER A 44 23.12 -21.72 -22.65
C SER A 44 24.50 -22.26 -23.02
N SER A 45 24.57 -23.54 -23.41
CA SER A 45 25.77 -24.17 -23.97
C SER A 45 25.93 -23.82 -25.47
N PRO A 46 27.06 -24.18 -26.11
CA PRO A 46 27.21 -24.08 -27.56
C PRO A 46 26.14 -24.86 -28.36
N GLU A 47 25.56 -25.90 -27.77
CA GLU A 47 24.48 -26.72 -28.33
C GLU A 47 23.09 -26.13 -28.03
N GLY A 48 23.02 -25.03 -27.27
CA GLY A 48 21.78 -24.34 -26.93
C GLY A 48 21.03 -24.92 -25.73
N GLU A 49 21.65 -25.80 -24.95
CA GLU A 49 21.07 -26.35 -23.73
C GLU A 49 21.33 -25.45 -22.52
N ILE A 50 20.38 -25.34 -21.59
CA ILE A 50 20.56 -24.54 -20.37
C ILE A 50 21.37 -25.33 -19.35
N VAL A 51 22.55 -24.81 -18.97
CA VAL A 51 23.54 -25.53 -18.17
C VAL A 51 23.85 -24.90 -16.82
N GLU A 52 23.59 -23.61 -16.65
CA GLU A 52 23.95 -22.87 -15.43
C GLU A 52 22.89 -21.84 -15.06
N TRP A 53 22.77 -21.56 -13.76
CA TRP A 53 22.03 -20.41 -13.23
C TRP A 53 22.93 -19.57 -12.34
N ARG A 54 22.82 -18.25 -12.49
CA ARG A 54 23.49 -17.26 -11.64
C ARG A 54 22.48 -16.27 -11.08
N ASP A 55 22.36 -16.26 -9.76
CA ASP A 55 21.56 -15.26 -9.04
C ASP A 55 22.15 -13.86 -9.24
N ASN A 56 21.27 -12.87 -9.37
CA ASN A 56 21.68 -11.47 -9.43
C ASN A 56 21.71 -10.85 -8.03
N LYS A 57 22.90 -10.44 -7.58
CA LYS A 57 23.08 -9.79 -6.27
C LYS A 57 22.53 -8.37 -6.21
N GLU A 58 22.30 -7.75 -7.36
CA GLU A 58 21.74 -6.40 -7.47
C GLU A 58 20.21 -6.40 -7.54
N TYR A 59 19.59 -7.58 -7.59
CA TYR A 59 18.15 -7.74 -7.73
C TYR A 59 17.40 -7.04 -6.58
N ARG A 60 16.45 -6.19 -6.96
CA ARG A 60 15.47 -5.59 -6.05
C ARG A 60 14.14 -6.31 -6.25
N PRO A 61 13.68 -7.12 -5.30
CA PRO A 61 12.45 -7.89 -5.46
C PRO A 61 11.21 -6.99 -5.45
N SER A 62 10.30 -7.27 -6.37
CA SER A 62 8.97 -6.66 -6.41
C SER A 62 8.09 -7.10 -5.23
N PRO A 63 6.93 -6.44 -5.01
CA PRO A 63 6.01 -6.83 -3.93
C PRO A 63 5.63 -8.30 -3.93
N SER A 64 5.30 -8.86 -5.10
CA SER A 64 4.95 -10.27 -5.24
C SER A 64 6.14 -11.19 -5.00
N ALA A 65 7.35 -10.81 -5.43
CA ALA A 65 8.58 -11.55 -5.15
C ALA A 65 8.98 -11.51 -3.66
N LEU A 66 8.61 -10.44 -2.94
CA LEU A 66 8.72 -10.33 -1.48
C LEU A 66 7.65 -11.15 -0.73
N GLY A 67 6.67 -11.72 -1.45
CA GLY A 67 5.56 -12.48 -0.87
C GLY A 67 4.51 -11.59 -0.21
N TRP A 68 4.45 -10.31 -0.56
CA TRP A 68 3.36 -9.44 -0.11
C TRP A 68 2.05 -9.85 -0.78
N PRO A 69 0.91 -9.74 -0.06
CA PRO A 69 -0.39 -10.03 -0.63
C PRO A 69 -0.77 -9.01 -1.71
N GLU A 70 -1.73 -9.40 -2.56
CA GLU A 70 -2.39 -8.46 -3.46
C GLU A 70 -2.87 -7.22 -2.69
N PRO A 71 -2.66 -6.01 -3.26
CA PRO A 71 -2.96 -4.78 -2.56
C PRO A 71 -4.45 -4.65 -2.27
N ALA A 72 -4.78 -4.11 -1.09
CA ALA A 72 -6.18 -3.97 -0.67
C ALA A 72 -6.93 -2.85 -1.43
N ASP A 73 -6.21 -1.83 -1.87
CA ASP A 73 -6.71 -0.67 -2.61
C ASP A 73 -5.55 0.01 -3.38
N ASP A 74 -5.87 1.06 -4.15
CA ASP A 74 -4.87 1.78 -4.96
C ASP A 74 -3.78 2.47 -4.13
N VAL A 75 -4.09 2.87 -2.89
CA VAL A 75 -3.10 3.47 -1.98
C VAL A 75 -2.13 2.40 -1.50
N ASP A 76 -2.64 1.24 -1.10
CA ASP A 76 -1.81 0.09 -0.72
C ASP A 76 -0.94 -0.38 -1.89
N ALA A 77 -1.49 -0.41 -3.11
CA ALA A 77 -0.71 -0.71 -4.33
C ALA A 77 0.45 0.27 -4.52
N ALA A 78 0.19 1.58 -4.39
CA ALA A 78 1.21 2.60 -4.49
C ALA A 78 2.27 2.48 -3.39
N VAL A 79 1.87 2.19 -2.14
CA VAL A 79 2.79 1.99 -1.02
C VAL A 79 3.69 0.77 -1.26
N GLN A 80 3.11 -0.35 -1.71
CA GLN A 80 3.88 -1.56 -2.03
C GLN A 80 4.90 -1.31 -3.14
N LEU A 81 4.51 -0.61 -4.21
CA LEU A 81 5.42 -0.28 -5.31
C LEU A 81 6.52 0.70 -4.88
N ALA A 82 6.18 1.74 -4.12
CA ALA A 82 7.16 2.70 -3.62
C ALA A 82 8.17 2.03 -2.67
N ALA A 83 7.71 1.21 -1.74
CA ALA A 83 8.56 0.54 -0.75
C ALA A 83 9.49 -0.52 -1.37
N SER A 84 9.07 -1.16 -2.46
CA SER A 84 9.91 -2.10 -3.23
C SER A 84 10.80 -1.41 -4.27
N GLY A 85 10.62 -0.10 -4.49
CA GLY A 85 11.37 0.68 -5.48
C GLY A 85 10.88 0.49 -6.93
N TYR A 86 9.69 -0.06 -7.13
CA TYR A 86 9.03 -0.24 -8.42
C TYR A 86 8.08 0.90 -8.79
N GLY A 87 7.81 1.83 -7.87
CA GLY A 87 6.99 3.01 -8.11
C GLY A 87 7.57 4.27 -7.48
N PRO A 88 7.21 5.46 -7.99
CA PRO A 88 7.58 6.72 -7.37
C PRO A 88 6.82 6.93 -6.06
N GLY A 89 7.44 7.61 -5.09
CA GLY A 89 6.78 7.92 -3.81
C GLY A 89 5.58 8.87 -3.99
N GLU A 90 5.63 9.73 -5.00
CA GLU A 90 4.56 10.67 -5.35
C GLU A 90 3.26 9.96 -5.75
N ALA A 91 3.34 8.73 -6.28
CA ALA A 91 2.15 7.93 -6.58
C ALA A 91 1.32 7.62 -5.32
N VAL A 92 1.96 7.56 -4.14
CA VAL A 92 1.28 7.32 -2.86
C VAL A 92 0.44 8.53 -2.47
N THR A 93 0.99 9.74 -2.58
CA THR A 93 0.24 10.98 -2.31
C THR A 93 -0.87 11.21 -3.32
N ASP A 94 -0.66 10.84 -4.58
CA ASP A 94 -1.66 10.97 -5.64
C ASP A 94 -2.83 10.01 -5.43
N ALA A 95 -2.53 8.74 -5.14
CA ALA A 95 -3.55 7.74 -4.81
C ALA A 95 -4.34 8.16 -3.56
N LEU A 96 -3.65 8.65 -2.52
CA LEU A 96 -4.30 9.11 -1.29
C LEU A 96 -5.20 10.33 -1.55
N ALA A 97 -4.73 11.33 -2.31
CA ALA A 97 -5.50 12.52 -2.64
C ALA A 97 -6.73 12.23 -3.51
N ALA A 98 -6.69 11.14 -4.29
CA ALA A 98 -7.81 10.68 -5.11
C ALA A 98 -8.91 9.95 -4.29
N LEU A 99 -8.61 9.51 -3.06
CA LEU A 99 -9.62 8.88 -2.21
C LEU A 99 -10.65 9.90 -1.72
N PRO A 100 -11.95 9.55 -1.76
CA PRO A 100 -12.99 10.44 -1.24
C PRO A 100 -12.87 10.62 0.26
N GLU A 101 -12.59 9.53 0.98
CA GLU A 101 -12.50 9.50 2.44
C GLU A 101 -11.44 8.49 2.89
N ALA A 102 -10.89 8.72 4.08
CA ALA A 102 -10.04 7.78 4.79
C ALA A 102 -10.51 7.64 6.24
N ALA A 103 -10.21 6.50 6.87
CA ALA A 103 -10.50 6.26 8.27
C ALA A 103 -9.33 6.71 9.15
N VAL A 104 -9.64 7.40 10.25
CA VAL A 104 -8.67 7.84 11.24
C VAL A 104 -9.21 7.58 12.64
N PHE A 105 -8.34 7.11 13.54
CA PHE A 105 -8.71 6.93 14.94
C PHE A 105 -8.93 8.29 15.62
N VAL A 106 -9.84 8.31 16.59
CA VAL A 106 -10.19 9.53 17.33
C VAL A 106 -10.03 9.37 18.83
N THR A 107 -9.73 10.47 19.51
CA THR A 107 -9.77 10.56 20.97
C THR A 107 -11.23 10.56 21.47
N PRO A 108 -11.48 10.37 22.78
CA PRO A 108 -12.81 10.53 23.36
C PRO A 108 -13.46 11.90 23.10
N GLU A 109 -12.64 12.94 22.91
CA GLU A 109 -13.05 14.30 22.58
C GLU A 109 -13.38 14.50 21.10
N GLY A 110 -13.07 13.52 20.24
CA GLY A 110 -13.30 13.57 18.79
C GLY A 110 -12.15 14.18 17.98
N ASP A 111 -11.00 14.44 18.62
CA ASP A 111 -9.78 14.88 17.95
C ASP A 111 -9.10 13.70 17.24
N LEU A 112 -8.24 13.99 16.26
CA LEU A 112 -7.41 12.97 15.62
C LEU A 112 -6.50 12.33 16.68
N LEU A 113 -6.42 10.99 16.71
CA LEU A 113 -5.57 10.28 17.67
C LEU A 113 -4.11 10.27 17.19
N PRO A 114 -3.18 10.99 17.85
CA PRO A 114 -1.77 10.92 17.51
C PRO A 114 -1.13 9.63 18.02
N ALA A 115 -0.08 9.19 17.31
CA ALA A 115 0.78 8.09 17.68
C ALA A 115 2.25 8.43 17.45
N THR A 116 3.13 7.52 17.84
CA THR A 116 4.57 7.59 17.56
C THR A 116 4.93 6.51 16.54
N ALA A 117 5.69 6.87 15.51
CA ALA A 117 6.18 5.93 14.52
C ALA A 117 7.12 4.87 15.15
N PRO A 118 7.44 3.77 14.45
CA PRO A 118 8.34 2.73 14.96
C PRO A 118 9.74 3.21 15.36
N ASP A 119 10.18 4.39 14.88
CA ASP A 119 11.43 5.03 15.30
C ASP A 119 11.40 5.61 16.73
N GLY A 120 10.23 5.61 17.39
CA GLY A 120 10.04 6.08 18.76
C GLY A 120 10.07 7.60 18.94
N THR A 121 10.14 8.39 17.87
CA THR A 121 10.29 9.85 17.95
C THR A 121 9.38 10.63 17.01
N THR A 122 9.09 10.10 15.83
CA THR A 122 8.27 10.79 14.82
C THR A 122 6.81 10.76 15.22
N ARG A 123 6.20 11.95 15.26
CA ARG A 123 4.77 12.13 15.54
C ARG A 123 3.97 11.84 14.29
N VAL A 124 2.95 11.00 14.42
CA VAL A 124 2.15 10.57 13.27
C VAL A 124 0.66 10.53 13.59
N ILE A 125 -0.16 10.66 12.56
CA ILE A 125 -1.59 10.33 12.57
C ILE A 125 -1.78 9.03 11.78
N PRO A 126 -2.20 7.92 12.42
CA PRO A 126 -2.56 6.69 11.73
C PRO A 126 -3.76 6.89 10.79
N VAL A 127 -3.58 6.58 9.52
CA VAL A 127 -4.63 6.71 8.49
C VAL A 127 -4.81 5.38 7.78
N PHE A 128 -6.07 4.97 7.62
CA PHE A 128 -6.44 3.69 7.04
C PHE A 128 -7.30 3.88 5.80
N THR A 129 -6.89 3.22 4.71
CA THR A 129 -7.61 3.23 3.43
C THR A 129 -8.40 1.93 3.21
N SER A 130 -8.03 0.87 3.94
CA SER A 130 -8.71 -0.43 3.93
C SER A 130 -9.37 -0.74 5.27
N PRO A 131 -10.65 -1.18 5.28
CA PRO A 131 -11.30 -1.70 6.49
C PRO A 131 -10.55 -2.89 7.08
N GLY A 132 -9.87 -3.71 6.27
CA GLY A 132 -9.09 -4.84 6.75
C GLY A 132 -7.93 -4.39 7.64
N TYR A 133 -7.17 -3.40 7.19
CA TYR A 133 -6.06 -2.83 7.96
C TYR A 133 -6.56 -2.08 9.20
N LEU A 134 -7.64 -1.28 9.08
CA LEU A 134 -8.26 -0.60 10.21
C LEU A 134 -8.59 -1.58 11.34
N HIS A 135 -9.30 -2.67 11.04
CA HIS A 135 -9.70 -3.65 12.05
C HIS A 135 -8.52 -4.47 12.59
N ALA A 136 -7.50 -4.72 11.78
CA ALA A 136 -6.27 -5.39 12.21
C ALA A 136 -5.46 -4.54 13.20
N ALA A 137 -5.54 -3.21 13.11
CA ALA A 137 -4.91 -2.29 14.07
C ALA A 137 -5.66 -2.22 15.41
N GLY A 138 -6.92 -2.67 15.46
CA GLY A 138 -7.71 -2.76 16.69
C GLY A 138 -9.18 -2.37 16.49
N ARG A 139 -9.96 -2.47 17.57
CA ARG A 139 -11.39 -2.07 17.61
C ARG A 139 -11.57 -0.74 18.34
N LEU A 140 -10.77 0.26 17.96
CA LEU A 140 -10.84 1.62 18.50
C LEU A 140 -11.92 2.44 17.78
N ALA A 141 -12.36 3.53 18.41
CA ALA A 141 -13.24 4.50 17.77
C ALA A 141 -12.50 5.19 16.61
N PHE A 142 -13.19 5.30 15.47
CA PHE A 142 -12.68 5.96 14.27
C PHE A 142 -13.78 6.82 13.65
N THR A 143 -13.37 7.77 12.82
CA THR A 143 -14.26 8.48 11.90
C THR A 143 -13.79 8.29 10.47
N LEU A 144 -14.72 8.29 9.52
CA LEU A 144 -14.42 8.54 8.13
C LEU A 144 -14.38 10.06 7.92
N MET A 145 -13.47 10.50 7.09
CA MET A 145 -13.22 11.92 6.85
C MET A 145 -12.69 12.10 5.43
N SER A 146 -13.09 13.19 4.77
CA SER A 146 -12.51 13.52 3.47
C SER A 146 -11.00 13.72 3.58
N VAL A 147 -10.24 13.29 2.58
CA VAL A 147 -8.77 13.42 2.62
C VAL A 147 -8.34 14.89 2.71
N ARG A 148 -9.15 15.81 2.15
CA ARG A 148 -8.95 17.26 2.28
C ARG A 148 -9.11 17.74 3.73
N GLU A 149 -10.22 17.42 4.38
CA GLU A 149 -10.43 17.79 5.79
C GLU A 149 -9.33 17.19 6.68
N LEU A 150 -8.91 15.96 6.40
CA LEU A 150 -7.83 15.29 7.13
C LEU A 150 -6.51 16.07 7.01
N ALA A 151 -6.13 16.47 5.80
CA ALA A 151 -4.90 17.24 5.57
C ALA A 151 -4.92 18.62 6.26
N GLU A 152 -6.10 19.22 6.46
CA GLU A 152 -6.28 20.48 7.18
C GLU A 152 -6.21 20.31 8.70
N ARG A 153 -6.72 19.20 9.24
CA ARG A 153 -6.77 18.92 10.68
C ARG A 153 -5.47 18.35 11.25
N ILE A 154 -4.61 17.75 10.42
CA ILE A 154 -3.32 17.20 10.87
C ILE A 154 -2.41 18.35 11.35
N PRO A 155 -1.85 18.28 12.58
CA PRO A 155 -0.90 19.27 13.06
C PRO A 155 0.36 19.34 12.20
N ALA A 156 0.96 20.53 12.07
CA ALA A 156 2.09 20.77 11.17
C ALA A 156 3.36 19.95 11.49
N ASP A 157 3.50 19.49 12.74
CA ASP A 157 4.61 18.66 13.22
C ASP A 157 4.33 17.14 13.14
N HIS A 158 3.19 16.74 12.56
CA HIS A 158 2.80 15.34 12.38
C HIS A 158 2.84 14.92 10.91
N LEU A 159 3.25 13.66 10.69
CA LEU A 159 3.13 12.99 9.40
C LEU A 159 1.87 12.13 9.34
N VAL A 160 1.38 11.84 8.14
CA VAL A 160 0.40 10.77 7.91
C VAL A 160 1.14 9.43 7.99
N TYR A 161 0.62 8.46 8.74
CA TYR A 161 1.16 7.09 8.76
C TYR A 161 0.13 6.11 8.19
N LEU A 162 0.36 5.71 6.94
CA LEU A 162 -0.57 4.94 6.14
C LEU A 162 -0.55 3.46 6.51
N ASN A 163 -1.76 2.92 6.69
CA ASN A 163 -2.05 1.51 6.95
C ASN A 163 -1.02 0.84 7.89
N PRO A 164 -0.88 1.28 9.15
CA PRO A 164 0.18 0.77 10.06
C PRO A 164 0.16 -0.74 10.33
N SER A 165 -0.95 -1.41 10.04
CA SER A 165 -1.17 -2.85 10.20
C SER A 165 -1.09 -3.63 8.88
N ALA A 166 -0.80 -2.96 7.76
CA ALA A 166 -0.55 -3.62 6.48
C ALA A 166 0.83 -4.32 6.48
N PRO A 167 1.08 -5.24 5.53
CA PRO A 167 2.39 -5.87 5.35
C PRO A 167 3.54 -4.87 5.17
N VAL A 168 3.22 -3.70 4.61
CA VAL A 168 4.12 -2.55 4.49
C VAL A 168 3.32 -1.27 4.75
N SER A 169 3.93 -0.35 5.49
CA SER A 169 3.37 0.96 5.83
C SER A 169 4.30 2.06 5.38
N MET A 170 3.78 3.29 5.24
CA MET A 170 4.57 4.43 4.80
C MET A 170 4.16 5.70 5.54
N THR A 171 5.14 6.53 5.87
CA THR A 171 4.91 7.89 6.35
C THR A 171 4.86 8.85 5.17
N VAL A 172 3.89 9.76 5.18
CA VAL A 172 3.70 10.79 4.16
C VAL A 172 3.73 12.15 4.85
N GLU A 173 4.52 13.06 4.31
CA GLU A 173 4.52 14.45 4.76
C GLU A 173 3.19 15.12 4.43
N THR A 174 2.58 15.75 5.44
CA THR A 174 1.30 16.46 5.27
C THR A 174 1.39 17.55 4.20
N GLY A 175 2.55 18.18 4.02
CA GLY A 175 2.81 19.15 2.95
C GLY A 175 2.65 18.53 1.55
N MET A 176 3.29 17.38 1.31
CA MET A 176 3.20 16.66 0.04
C MET A 176 1.76 16.19 -0.26
N LEU A 177 1.01 15.78 0.76
CA LEU A 177 -0.41 15.47 0.62
C LEU A 177 -1.24 16.69 0.21
N ARG A 178 -0.97 17.86 0.80
CA ARG A 178 -1.67 19.11 0.43
C ARG A 178 -1.37 19.51 -1.01
N GLU A 179 -0.12 19.41 -1.45
CA GLU A 179 0.27 19.67 -2.84
C GLU A 179 -0.40 18.69 -3.83
N ALA A 180 -0.57 17.43 -3.45
CA ALA A 180 -1.33 16.45 -4.25
C ALA A 180 -2.82 16.81 -4.32
N LEU A 181 -3.43 17.22 -3.21
CA LEU A 181 -4.83 17.65 -3.15
C LEU A 181 -5.10 18.92 -3.97
N GLU A 182 -4.12 19.79 -4.20
CA GLU A 182 -4.25 20.95 -5.08
C GLU A 182 -4.29 20.58 -6.57
N ARG A 183 -3.71 19.42 -6.95
CA ARG A 183 -3.74 18.89 -8.31
C ARG A 183 -5.04 18.15 -8.64
N VAL A 184 -5.78 17.70 -7.62
CA VAL A 184 -7.08 17.06 -7.79
C VAL A 184 -8.15 18.15 -7.83
N PRO A 185 -8.87 18.35 -8.95
CA PRO A 185 -9.95 19.33 -9.02
C PRO A 185 -11.03 19.00 -7.98
N GLU A 186 -11.59 20.02 -7.33
CA GLU A 186 -12.73 19.83 -6.43
C GLU A 186 -13.86 19.15 -7.21
N SER A 187 -14.14 17.89 -6.85
CA SER A 187 -15.36 17.23 -7.25
C SER A 187 -16.52 18.04 -6.65
N THR A 188 -17.24 18.78 -7.48
CA THR A 188 -18.47 19.45 -7.05
C THR A 188 -19.39 18.36 -6.50
N PRO A 189 -19.95 18.49 -5.27
CA PRO A 189 -20.89 17.50 -4.76
C PRO A 189 -22.06 17.41 -5.74
N GLY A 190 -22.13 16.30 -6.48
CA GLY A 190 -23.29 15.99 -7.30
C GLY A 190 -24.50 15.85 -6.39
N GLU A 191 -25.51 16.67 -6.65
CA GLU A 191 -26.83 16.54 -6.05
C GLU A 191 -27.33 15.09 -6.14
N GLY A 192 -27.71 14.53 -4.99
CA GLY A 192 -28.59 13.38 -4.89
C GLY A 192 -27.93 12.00 -4.95
N ARG A 193 -27.43 11.54 -3.80
CA ARG A 193 -27.67 10.15 -3.39
C ARG A 193 -28.15 10.09 -1.95
N ASP A 194 -29.36 9.56 -1.87
CA ASP A 194 -30.20 9.30 -0.71
C ASP A 194 -29.43 8.68 0.45
N ALA A 195 -29.76 9.14 1.66
CA ALA A 195 -29.12 8.73 2.90
C ALA A 195 -29.37 7.23 3.16
N ALA A 196 -28.31 6.44 3.22
CA ALA A 196 -28.40 5.09 3.78
C ALA A 196 -28.75 5.17 5.28
N PRO A 197 -29.63 4.30 5.79
CA PRO A 197 -30.15 4.42 7.14
C PRO A 197 -29.06 4.11 8.18
N ARG A 198 -28.98 5.00 9.18
CA ARG A 198 -28.15 4.79 10.38
C ARG A 198 -28.56 3.48 11.07
N PRO A 199 -27.62 2.66 11.58
CA PRO A 199 -27.99 1.51 12.39
C PRO A 199 -28.70 1.98 13.66
N ALA A 200 -29.91 1.49 13.87
CA ALA A 200 -30.69 1.75 15.07
C ALA A 200 -30.01 1.09 16.27
N THR A 201 -29.57 1.90 17.24
CA THR A 201 -29.19 1.44 18.57
C THR A 201 -30.44 0.88 19.25
N VAL A 202 -30.50 -0.45 19.43
CA VAL A 202 -31.50 -1.06 20.31
C VAL A 202 -31.08 -0.78 21.75
N SER A 203 -31.71 0.21 22.39
CA SER A 203 -31.75 0.28 23.85
C SER A 203 -32.62 -0.88 24.35
N GLY A 204 -31.96 -1.98 24.70
CA GLY A 204 -32.55 -3.04 25.50
C GLY A 204 -32.82 -2.52 26.91
N ASN A 205 -34.09 -2.27 27.21
CA ASN A 205 -34.59 -1.96 28.55
C ASN A 205 -34.39 -3.20 29.43
N VAL A 206 -33.52 -3.13 30.45
CA VAL A 206 -33.39 -4.17 31.48
C VAL A 206 -34.42 -3.88 32.57
N PRO A 207 -35.44 -4.74 32.80
CA PRO A 207 -36.35 -4.54 33.91
C PRO A 207 -35.65 -4.82 35.24
N ALA A 208 -35.84 -3.91 36.19
CA ALA A 208 -35.36 -4.02 37.57
C ALA A 208 -35.94 -5.27 38.25
N ALA A 209 -35.07 -6.08 38.85
CA ALA A 209 -35.46 -7.15 39.75
C ALA A 209 -36.03 -6.55 41.03
N ALA A 210 -37.26 -6.94 41.38
CA ALA A 210 -37.88 -6.62 42.66
C ALA A 210 -37.19 -7.40 43.78
N GLU A 211 -36.72 -6.67 44.79
CA GLU A 211 -36.31 -7.24 46.07
C GLU A 211 -37.51 -7.89 46.76
N THR A 212 -37.33 -9.11 47.25
CA THR A 212 -38.24 -9.76 48.19
C THR A 212 -37.40 -10.20 49.39
N THR A 213 -37.51 -9.48 50.50
CA THR A 213 -37.62 -9.99 51.89
C THR A 213 -37.95 -8.82 52.80
#